data_AF-R4YZE5-F1
#
_entry.id   AF-R4YZE5-F1
#
_cell.length_a   1.000
_cell.length_b   1.000
_cell.length_c   1.000
_cell.angle_alpha   90.00
_cell.angle_beta   90.00
_cell.angle_gamma   90.00
#
_symmetry.space_group_name_H-M   'P 1'
#
loop_
_entity.id
_entity.type
_entity.pdbx_description
1 polymer ?
#
loop_
_entity_poly.entity_id
_entity_poly.type
_entity_poly.pdbx_seq_one_letter_code
_entity_poly.pdbx_strand_id
1 'polypeptide(L)'
;MTDGVSFDDDYRDDDGYDTRPLASGEYQAYSAGDYVEEAPVEDLNVDFADEPLDTAGYTMPRTEQLLRRVVDLIEGAPGLPMSASVRINKEEILELLDDAVARLPDELRAARWLLKERDEFLAKTRRDGEEIISDAKARVAHMVQRTEVVKTAESRARKVTEDAEAEARRMHHEVEDYCDQKLASFEIVLERITRAVGAGRQKLSATSLAEAALAPDEEDSLSEALFFDQDAMDAEREQQQ
;
A
#
# COMPACT_ATOMS: atom_id res chain seq x y z
N MET A 1 7.12 42.17 -39.47
CA MET A 1 7.49 41.24 -40.56
C MET A 1 8.14 40.03 -39.92
N THR A 2 7.42 38.90 -39.95
CA THR A 2 7.89 37.50 -40.03
C THR A 2 8.87 37.01 -38.95
N ASP A 3 8.69 35.90 -38.25
CA ASP A 3 7.76 34.77 -38.40
C ASP A 3 7.77 34.02 -37.06
N GLY A 4 6.61 33.85 -36.44
CA GLY A 4 6.47 33.06 -35.22
C GLY A 4 6.20 31.63 -35.63
N VAL A 5 7.18 30.76 -35.48
CA VAL A 5 7.01 29.32 -35.70
C VAL A 5 6.02 28.81 -34.65
N SER A 6 4.77 28.60 -35.10
CA SER A 6 3.75 27.83 -34.41
C SER A 6 4.30 26.42 -34.15
N PHE A 7 4.48 26.07 -32.88
CA PHE A 7 4.62 24.68 -32.48
C PHE A 7 3.26 24.26 -31.93
N ASP A 8 2.43 23.77 -32.84
CA ASP A 8 1.13 23.17 -32.56
C ASP A 8 1.29 21.96 -31.64
N ASP A 9 0.68 22.10 -30.45
CA ASP A 9 -0.32 21.20 -29.86
C ASP A 9 -0.46 19.80 -30.49
N ASP A 10 0.03 18.77 -29.79
CA ASP A 10 -0.77 17.60 -29.39
C ASP A 10 0.15 16.53 -28.77
N TYR A 11 0.41 16.67 -27.46
CA TYR A 11 0.66 15.52 -26.60
C TYR A 11 -0.47 15.49 -25.57
N ARG A 12 -1.60 14.93 -26.00
CA ARG A 12 -2.68 14.51 -25.13
C ARG A 12 -2.46 13.02 -24.85
N ASP A 13 -1.87 12.71 -23.70
CA ASP A 13 -1.91 11.35 -23.17
C ASP A 13 -3.30 11.10 -22.53
N ASP A 14 -3.87 9.93 -22.84
CA ASP A 14 -5.27 9.52 -22.62
C ASP A 14 -5.55 9.03 -21.17
N ASP A 15 -4.61 9.25 -20.26
CA ASP A 15 -4.62 8.78 -18.87
C ASP A 15 -5.09 9.84 -17.86
N GLY A 16 -5.41 11.06 -18.31
CA GLY A 16 -6.12 12.05 -17.48
C GLY A 16 -5.27 12.71 -16.38
N TYR A 17 -3.94 12.60 -16.46
CA TYR A 17 -3.02 13.25 -15.54
C TYR A 17 -2.42 14.52 -16.15
N ASP A 18 -2.63 15.67 -15.49
CA ASP A 18 -2.03 16.96 -15.87
C ASP A 18 -0.55 16.98 -15.47
N THR A 19 0.35 16.78 -16.44
CA THR A 19 1.81 16.82 -16.26
C THR A 19 2.40 18.20 -16.56
N ARG A 20 1.62 19.28 -16.41
CA ARG A 20 2.18 20.63 -16.51
C ARG A 20 3.22 20.86 -15.41
N PRO A 21 4.44 21.30 -15.77
CA PRO A 21 5.42 21.67 -14.77
C PRO A 21 4.93 22.94 -14.05
N LEU A 22 4.77 22.89 -12.73
CA LEU A 22 4.56 24.09 -11.93
C LEU A 22 5.82 24.98 -12.06
N ALA A 23 5.60 26.28 -12.31
CA ALA A 23 6.64 27.25 -12.66
C ALA A 23 7.69 27.53 -11.56
N SER A 24 7.61 26.85 -10.41
CA SER A 24 8.61 26.87 -9.36
C SER A 24 9.13 25.45 -9.19
N GLY A 25 10.43 25.24 -9.41
CA GLY A 25 11.13 23.95 -9.34
C GLY A 25 11.21 23.33 -7.94
N GLU A 26 10.12 23.38 -7.19
CA GLU A 26 9.94 22.70 -5.91
C GLU A 26 9.23 21.37 -6.16
N TYR A 27 10.00 20.29 -6.14
CA TYR A 27 9.45 18.95 -6.00
C TYR A 27 8.86 18.84 -4.58
N GLN A 28 7.55 18.63 -4.46
CA GLN A 28 7.00 18.12 -3.21
C GLN A 28 7.62 16.74 -2.98
N ALA A 29 8.52 16.65 -2.01
CA ALA A 29 9.01 15.38 -1.52
C ALA A 29 7.82 14.61 -0.95
N TYR A 30 7.33 13.63 -1.70
CA TYR A 30 6.42 12.63 -1.17
C TYR A 30 7.11 11.97 0.03
N SER A 31 6.48 12.10 1.20
CA SER A 31 6.92 11.45 2.44
C SER A 31 7.14 9.97 2.18
N ALA A 32 8.35 9.49 2.44
CA ALA A 32 8.79 8.10 2.31
C ALA A 32 8.14 7.18 3.37
N GLY A 33 6.80 7.16 3.42
CA GLY A 33 6.02 6.43 4.43
C GLY A 33 4.98 5.45 3.87
N ASP A 34 4.59 5.54 2.59
CA ASP A 34 3.59 4.67 1.96
C ASP A 34 4.22 3.77 0.88
N TYR A 35 5.38 3.19 1.20
CA TYR A 35 5.75 1.95 0.52
C TYR A 35 4.81 0.88 1.06
N VAL A 36 3.71 0.61 0.34
CA VAL A 36 3.02 -0.67 0.44
C VAL A 36 4.12 -1.69 0.19
N GLU A 37 4.45 -2.46 1.23
CA GLU A 37 5.41 -3.56 1.22
C GLU A 37 5.30 -4.24 -0.14
N GLU A 38 6.30 -4.00 -1.01
CA GLU A 38 6.27 -4.48 -2.38
C GLU A 38 5.97 -5.97 -2.28
N ALA A 39 4.81 -6.39 -2.81
CA ALA A 39 4.56 -7.81 -3.01
C ALA A 39 5.82 -8.34 -3.68
N PRO A 40 6.44 -9.41 -3.15
CA PRO A 40 7.73 -9.85 -3.65
C PRO A 40 7.57 -9.95 -5.15
N VAL A 41 8.35 -9.15 -5.88
CA VAL A 41 8.57 -9.38 -7.29
C VAL A 41 9.22 -10.75 -7.31
N GLU A 42 8.39 -11.81 -7.30
CA GLU A 42 8.82 -13.16 -7.62
C GLU A 42 9.64 -12.96 -8.86
N ASP A 43 10.95 -13.22 -8.70
CA ASP A 43 11.97 -12.96 -9.69
C ASP A 43 11.32 -13.25 -11.02
N LEU A 44 11.19 -12.19 -11.83
CA LEU A 44 10.92 -12.34 -13.24
C LEU A 44 12.13 -13.11 -13.74
N ASN A 45 12.08 -14.44 -13.57
CA ASN A 45 12.95 -15.41 -14.19
C ASN A 45 12.45 -15.47 -15.64
N VAL A 46 12.47 -14.30 -16.29
CA VAL A 46 12.68 -14.21 -17.71
C VAL A 46 14.05 -14.79 -17.84
N ASP A 47 14.07 -16.09 -18.10
CA ASP A 47 15.25 -16.80 -18.51
C ASP A 47 15.60 -16.24 -19.89
N PHE A 48 16.14 -15.02 -19.90
CA PHE A 48 17.12 -14.59 -20.88
C PHE A 48 18.39 -15.39 -20.59
N ALA A 49 18.29 -16.72 -20.46
CA ALA A 49 19.39 -17.58 -20.83
C ALA A 49 19.78 -17.06 -22.20
N ASP A 50 20.91 -16.39 -22.21
CA ASP A 50 21.62 -15.93 -23.37
C ASP A 50 22.03 -17.24 -24.04
N GLU A 51 21.06 -17.92 -24.66
CA GLU A 51 21.26 -19.14 -25.40
C GLU A 51 22.16 -18.66 -26.53
N PRO A 52 23.45 -19.00 -26.48
CA PRO A 52 24.42 -18.36 -27.35
C PRO A 52 23.93 -18.63 -28.76
N LEU A 53 23.64 -17.56 -29.50
CA LEU A 53 23.35 -17.67 -30.92
C LEU A 53 24.46 -18.52 -31.49
N ASP A 54 24.10 -19.71 -31.99
CA ASP A 54 25.06 -20.66 -32.54
C ASP A 54 25.64 -20.06 -33.82
N THR A 55 26.64 -19.21 -33.62
CA THR A 55 27.41 -18.55 -34.66
C THR A 55 28.43 -19.52 -35.25
N ALA A 56 28.56 -20.75 -34.70
CA ALA A 56 29.49 -21.76 -35.19
C ALA A 56 29.10 -22.33 -36.57
N GLY A 57 27.86 -22.09 -37.03
CA GLY A 57 27.37 -22.56 -38.32
C GLY A 57 27.73 -21.72 -39.54
N TYR A 58 28.15 -20.45 -39.37
CA TYR A 58 28.47 -19.59 -40.52
C TYR A 58 29.96 -19.66 -40.88
N THR A 59 30.36 -20.77 -41.50
CA THR A 59 31.57 -20.81 -42.32
C THR A 59 31.25 -20.26 -43.71
N MET A 60 32.08 -19.36 -44.26
CA MET A 60 31.88 -18.84 -45.62
C MET A 60 31.55 -19.96 -46.62
N PRO A 61 30.62 -19.75 -47.58
CA PRO A 61 30.22 -20.79 -48.53
C PRO A 61 31.45 -21.34 -49.25
N ARG A 62 31.65 -22.65 -49.18
CA ARG A 62 32.83 -23.30 -49.75
C ARG A 62 32.74 -23.30 -51.26
N THR A 63 31.53 -23.36 -51.82
CA THR A 63 31.32 -23.22 -53.26
C THR A 63 31.74 -21.85 -53.78
N GLU A 64 31.48 -20.78 -53.03
CA GLU A 64 31.88 -19.43 -53.43
C GLU A 64 33.40 -19.33 -53.64
N GLN A 65 34.19 -19.99 -52.79
CA GLN A 65 35.64 -20.03 -52.91
C GLN A 65 36.12 -20.77 -54.17
N LEU A 66 35.47 -21.89 -54.52
CA LEU A 66 35.78 -22.64 -55.75
C LEU A 66 35.47 -21.82 -56.99
N LEU A 67 34.32 -21.14 -57.01
CA LEU A 67 33.94 -20.28 -58.13
C LEU A 67 34.88 -19.09 -58.28
N ARG A 68 35.23 -18.41 -57.18
CA ARG A 68 36.25 -17.35 -57.19
C ARG A 68 37.58 -17.85 -57.72
N ARG A 69 38.01 -19.04 -57.31
CA ARG A 69 39.26 -19.64 -57.81
C ARG A 69 39.23 -19.87 -59.32
N VAL A 70 38.10 -20.30 -59.87
CA VAL A 70 37.92 -20.43 -61.33
C VAL A 70 38.01 -19.07 -62.02
N VAL A 71 37.38 -18.03 -61.47
CA VAL A 71 37.48 -16.66 -62.02
C VAL A 71 38.94 -16.20 -62.04
N ASP A 72 39.66 -16.35 -60.92
CA ASP A 72 41.07 -15.95 -60.81
C ASP A 72 41.96 -16.68 -61.84
N LEU A 73 41.71 -17.98 -62.08
CA LEU A 73 42.45 -18.77 -63.07
C LEU A 73 42.19 -18.31 -64.51
N ILE A 74 40.97 -17.89 -64.83
CA ILE A 74 40.62 -17.38 -66.16
C ILE A 74 41.21 -15.98 -66.37
N GLU A 75 41.10 -15.10 -65.37
CA GLU A 75 41.64 -13.73 -65.44
C GLU A 75 43.17 -13.70 -65.53
N GLY A 76 43.85 -14.63 -64.85
CA GLY A 76 45.30 -14.75 -64.85
C GLY A 76 45.91 -15.48 -66.06
N ALA A 77 45.09 -16.00 -66.98
CA ALA A 77 45.57 -16.89 -68.04
C ALA A 77 46.26 -16.12 -69.19
N PRO A 78 47.38 -16.64 -69.73
CA PRO A 78 48.16 -15.94 -70.76
C PRO A 78 47.48 -15.94 -72.13
N GLY A 79 47.40 -14.75 -72.74
CA GLY A 79 46.87 -14.56 -74.10
C GLY A 79 47.80 -15.06 -75.22
N LEU A 80 47.22 -15.38 -76.37
CA LEU A 80 47.96 -15.73 -77.59
C LEU A 80 48.30 -14.46 -78.40
N PRO A 81 49.50 -14.36 -79.01
CA PRO A 81 49.88 -13.19 -79.80
C PRO A 81 48.97 -13.04 -81.03
N MET A 82 48.58 -11.80 -81.33
CA MET A 82 47.72 -11.43 -82.47
C MET A 82 46.31 -12.08 -82.46
N SER A 83 45.81 -12.54 -81.30
CA SER A 83 44.47 -13.10 -81.14
C SER A 83 43.83 -12.66 -79.82
N ALA A 84 42.50 -12.66 -79.75
CA ALA A 84 41.73 -12.47 -78.52
C ALA A 84 41.60 -13.75 -77.68
N SER A 85 42.25 -14.84 -78.07
CA SER A 85 42.16 -16.15 -77.41
C SER A 85 43.18 -16.31 -76.28
N VAL A 86 42.78 -16.99 -75.21
CA VAL A 86 43.58 -17.25 -74.01
C VAL A 86 43.84 -18.75 -73.86
N ARG A 87 45.03 -19.14 -73.40
CA ARG A 87 45.37 -20.55 -73.14
C ARG A 87 45.08 -20.90 -71.69
N ILE A 88 44.21 -21.88 -71.47
CA ILE A 88 43.71 -22.26 -70.15
C ILE A 88 43.86 -23.78 -69.94
N ASN A 89 44.17 -24.21 -68.71
CA ASN A 89 44.13 -25.61 -68.32
C ASN A 89 42.68 -26.06 -68.12
N LYS A 90 42.15 -26.80 -69.09
CA LYS A 90 40.76 -27.24 -69.10
C LYS A 90 40.45 -28.19 -67.95
N GLU A 91 41.32 -29.16 -67.70
CA GLU A 91 41.12 -30.17 -66.66
C GLU A 91 41.01 -29.55 -65.25
N GLU A 92 41.87 -28.58 -64.92
CA GLU A 92 41.84 -27.91 -63.61
C GLU A 92 40.56 -27.09 -63.38
N ILE A 93 40.07 -26.37 -64.40
CA ILE A 93 38.82 -25.62 -64.28
C ILE A 93 37.62 -26.55 -64.17
N LEU A 94 37.58 -27.62 -64.98
CA LEU A 94 36.48 -28.57 -64.92
C LEU A 94 36.40 -29.27 -63.57
N GLU A 95 37.54 -29.64 -62.97
CA GLU A 95 37.58 -30.22 -61.63
C GLU A 95 37.00 -29.26 -60.57
N LEU A 96 37.40 -27.99 -60.60
CA LEU A 96 36.88 -26.97 -59.68
C LEU A 96 35.38 -26.71 -59.86
N LEU A 97 34.89 -26.71 -61.11
CA LEU A 97 33.48 -26.51 -61.43
C LEU A 97 32.64 -27.73 -61.04
N ASP A 98 33.12 -28.95 -61.28
CA ASP A 98 32.43 -30.17 -60.87
C ASP A 98 32.33 -30.26 -59.35
N ASP A 99 33.39 -29.89 -58.62
CA ASP A 99 33.39 -29.76 -57.17
C ASP A 99 32.37 -28.72 -56.67
N ALA A 100 32.26 -27.59 -57.35
CA ALA A 100 31.29 -26.54 -57.03
C ALA A 100 29.85 -27.01 -57.29
N VAL A 101 29.60 -27.63 -58.45
CA VAL A 101 28.28 -28.17 -58.82
C VAL A 101 27.85 -29.30 -57.88
N ALA A 102 28.78 -30.13 -57.42
CA ALA A 102 28.49 -31.20 -56.47
C ALA A 102 28.09 -30.67 -55.09
N ARG A 103 28.68 -29.55 -54.63
CA ARG A 103 28.47 -29.00 -53.28
C ARG A 103 27.34 -27.97 -53.18
N LEU A 104 27.06 -27.24 -54.26
CA LEU A 104 26.00 -26.21 -54.34
C LEU A 104 24.63 -26.67 -53.82
N PRO A 105 24.12 -27.86 -54.20
CA PRO A 105 22.82 -28.31 -53.73
C PRO A 105 22.74 -28.43 -52.22
N ASP A 106 23.81 -28.89 -51.57
CA ASP A 106 23.86 -29.10 -50.12
C ASP A 106 23.91 -27.76 -49.39
N GLU A 107 24.74 -26.81 -49.85
CA GLU A 107 24.79 -25.44 -49.31
C GLU A 107 23.45 -24.71 -49.47
N LEU A 108 22.77 -24.86 -50.62
CA LEU A 108 21.43 -24.28 -50.84
C LEU A 108 20.34 -24.94 -49.98
N ARG A 109 20.47 -26.23 -49.64
CA ARG A 109 19.57 -26.88 -48.69
C ARG A 109 19.82 -26.36 -47.27
N ALA A 110 21.07 -26.22 -46.86
CA ALA A 110 21.44 -25.65 -45.56
C ALA A 110 20.94 -24.21 -45.42
N ALA A 111 21.15 -23.36 -46.43
CA ALA A 111 20.65 -21.98 -46.42
C ALA A 111 19.13 -21.89 -46.32
N ARG A 112 18.40 -22.74 -47.06
CA ARG A 112 16.93 -22.81 -46.96
C ARG A 112 16.45 -23.32 -45.61
N TRP A 113 17.16 -24.29 -45.03
CA TRP A 113 16.87 -24.79 -43.69
C TRP A 113 17.06 -23.69 -42.64
N LEU A 114 18.17 -22.94 -42.70
CA LEU A 114 18.41 -21.80 -41.81
C LEU A 114 17.35 -20.71 -41.92
N LEU A 115 16.92 -20.38 -43.14
CA LEU A 115 15.85 -19.39 -43.34
C LEU A 115 14.55 -19.87 -42.68
N LYS A 116 14.20 -21.15 -42.87
CA LYS A 116 13.04 -21.75 -42.24
C LYS A 116 13.15 -21.73 -40.70
N GLU A 117 14.30 -22.13 -40.15
CA GLU A 117 14.55 -22.16 -38.71
C GLU A 117 14.42 -20.76 -38.10
N ARG A 118 14.99 -19.75 -38.78
CA ARG A 118 14.88 -18.35 -38.38
C ARG A 118 13.43 -17.88 -38.36
N ASP A 119 12.62 -18.25 -39.35
CA ASP A 119 11.21 -17.87 -39.39
C ASP A 119 10.41 -18.57 -38.28
N GLU A 120 10.71 -19.84 -37.97
CA GLU A 120 10.13 -20.57 -36.83
C GLU A 120 10.52 -19.94 -35.49
N PHE A 121 11.79 -19.57 -35.32
CA PHE A 121 12.29 -18.87 -34.14
C PHE A 121 11.60 -17.52 -33.95
N LEU A 122 11.56 -16.67 -34.98
CA LEU A 122 10.87 -15.37 -34.90
C LEU A 122 9.38 -15.52 -34.57
N ALA A 123 8.72 -16.53 -35.13
CA ALA A 123 7.33 -16.81 -34.82
C ALA A 123 7.14 -17.26 -33.37
N LYS A 124 8.07 -18.06 -32.82
CA LYS A 124 8.08 -18.47 -31.41
C LYS A 124 8.30 -17.26 -30.50
N THR A 125 9.39 -16.52 -30.69
CA THR A 125 9.73 -15.34 -29.89
C THR A 125 8.61 -14.30 -29.88
N ARG A 126 7.91 -14.11 -31.00
CA ARG A 126 6.75 -13.22 -31.06
C ARG A 126 5.60 -13.69 -30.15
N ARG A 127 5.28 -14.99 -30.17
CA ARG A 127 4.25 -15.56 -29.28
C ARG A 127 4.63 -15.42 -27.82
N ASP A 128 5.88 -15.76 -27.49
CA ASP A 128 6.39 -15.67 -26.13
C ASP A 128 6.34 -14.21 -25.63
N GLY A 129 6.70 -13.25 -26.48
CA GLY A 129 6.57 -11.82 -26.17
C GLY A 129 5.12 -11.36 -25.98
N GLU A 130 4.19 -11.84 -26.80
CA GLU A 130 2.76 -11.55 -26.65
C GLU A 130 2.21 -12.12 -25.32
N GLU A 131 2.64 -13.32 -24.92
CA GLU A 131 2.29 -13.95 -23.64
C GLU A 131 2.81 -13.16 -22.44
N ILE A 132 4.10 -12.76 -22.45
CA ILE A 132 4.71 -11.95 -21.39
C ILE A 132 3.96 -10.63 -21.21
N ILE A 133 3.61 -9.94 -22.31
CA ILE A 133 2.88 -8.68 -22.25
C ILE A 133 1.46 -8.90 -21.71
N SER A 134 0.79 -9.98 -22.11
CA SER A 134 -0.54 -10.34 -21.60
C SER A 134 -0.51 -10.57 -20.08
N ASP A 135 0.44 -11.36 -19.60
CA ASP A 135 0.59 -11.68 -18.18
C ASP A 135 0.95 -10.46 -17.34
N ALA A 136 1.81 -9.58 -17.86
CA ALA A 136 2.14 -8.31 -17.22
C ALA A 136 0.89 -7.43 -17.07
N LYS A 137 0.08 -7.29 -18.13
CA LYS A 137 -1.17 -6.53 -18.10
C LYS A 137 -2.18 -7.10 -17.09
N ALA A 138 -2.32 -8.43 -17.05
CA ALA A 138 -3.20 -9.10 -16.09
C ALA A 138 -2.78 -8.83 -14.64
N ARG A 139 -1.47 -8.90 -14.36
CA ARG A 139 -0.92 -8.59 -13.02
C ARG A 139 -1.15 -7.13 -12.63
N VAL A 140 -0.88 -6.18 -13.53
CA VAL A 140 -1.13 -4.75 -13.28
C VAL A 140 -2.61 -4.49 -12.97
N ALA A 141 -3.53 -5.06 -13.76
CA ALA A 141 -4.96 -4.93 -13.50
C ALA A 141 -5.35 -5.45 -12.10
N HIS A 142 -4.78 -6.59 -11.70
CA HIS A 142 -5.02 -7.15 -10.37
C HIS A 142 -4.45 -6.29 -9.24
N MET A 143 -3.26 -5.69 -9.41
CA MET A 143 -2.70 -4.76 -8.41
C MET A 143 -3.57 -3.52 -8.24
N VAL A 144 -4.01 -2.90 -9.34
CA VAL A 144 -4.89 -1.72 -9.30
C VAL A 144 -6.21 -2.05 -8.59
N GLN A 145 -6.82 -3.19 -8.91
CA GLN A 145 -8.04 -3.64 -8.25
C GLN A 145 -7.84 -3.81 -6.73
N ARG A 146 -6.72 -4.40 -6.30
CA ARG A 146 -6.40 -4.56 -4.87
C ARG A 146 -6.28 -3.20 -4.17
N THR A 147 -5.58 -2.25 -4.78
CA THR A 147 -5.41 -0.89 -4.22
C THR A 147 -6.73 -0.14 -4.15
N GLU A 148 -7.60 -0.27 -5.15
CA GLU A 148 -8.94 0.33 -5.13
C GLU A 148 -9.81 -0.23 -4.00
N VAL A 149 -9.75 -1.55 -3.77
CA VAL A 149 -10.46 -2.20 -2.66
C VAL A 149 -9.95 -1.69 -1.31
N VAL A 150 -8.63 -1.57 -1.13
CA VAL A 150 -8.03 -1.04 0.12
C VAL A 150 -8.46 0.40 0.36
N LYS A 151 -8.32 1.28 -0.64
CA LYS A 151 -8.74 2.69 -0.54
C LYS A 151 -10.22 2.83 -0.18
N THR A 152 -11.08 2.02 -0.80
CA THR A 152 -12.51 2.01 -0.51
C THR A 152 -12.79 1.52 0.91
N ALA A 153 -12.09 0.47 1.36
CA ALA A 153 -12.22 -0.08 2.70
C ALA A 153 -11.79 0.94 3.78
N GLU A 154 -10.67 1.63 3.57
CA GLU A 154 -10.18 2.69 4.46
C GLU A 154 -11.16 3.86 4.55
N SER A 155 -11.67 4.33 3.39
CA SER A 155 -12.69 5.39 3.36
C SER A 155 -13.95 4.99 4.13
N ARG A 156 -14.41 3.74 3.97
CA ARG A 156 -15.55 3.20 4.72
C ARG A 156 -15.24 3.08 6.22
N ALA A 157 -14.07 2.59 6.59
CA ALA A 157 -13.65 2.48 7.98
C ALA A 157 -13.63 3.84 8.67
N ARG A 158 -13.05 4.85 8.02
CA ARG A 158 -13.03 6.23 8.50
C ARG A 158 -14.44 6.79 8.74
N LYS A 159 -15.35 6.54 7.80
CA LYS A 159 -16.75 6.97 7.96
C LYS A 159 -17.42 6.29 9.15
N VAL A 160 -17.22 4.98 9.32
CA VAL A 160 -17.75 4.23 10.46
C VAL A 160 -17.21 4.77 11.78
N THR A 161 -15.93 5.10 11.87
CA THR A 161 -15.34 5.68 13.07
C THR A 161 -15.89 7.08 13.35
N GLU A 162 -16.01 7.93 12.32
CA GLU A 162 -16.58 9.28 12.46
C GLU A 162 -18.05 9.22 12.94
N ASP A 163 -18.85 8.32 12.37
CA ASP A 163 -20.24 8.09 12.75
C ASP A 163 -20.35 7.56 14.19
N ALA A 164 -19.50 6.60 14.57
CA ALA A 164 -19.47 6.02 15.91
C ALA A 164 -19.08 7.05 16.98
N GLU A 165 -18.07 7.89 16.69
CA GLU A 165 -17.68 8.97 17.59
C GLU A 165 -18.77 10.04 17.72
N ALA A 166 -19.45 10.37 16.63
CA ALA A 166 -20.57 11.30 16.67
C ALA A 166 -21.74 10.76 17.50
N GLU A 167 -22.06 9.47 17.38
CA GLU A 167 -23.06 8.79 18.21
C GLU A 167 -22.65 8.75 19.67
N ALA A 168 -21.40 8.40 19.97
CA ALA A 168 -20.88 8.39 21.34
C ALA A 168 -21.01 9.77 22.00
N ARG A 169 -20.64 10.84 21.30
CA ARG A 169 -20.81 12.22 21.79
C ARG A 169 -22.28 12.57 22.06
N ARG A 170 -23.20 12.19 21.15
CA ARG A 170 -24.64 12.39 21.38
C ARG A 170 -25.12 11.66 22.62
N MET A 171 -24.80 10.38 22.74
CA MET A 171 -25.20 9.55 23.88
C MET A 171 -24.65 10.10 25.20
N HIS A 172 -23.41 10.59 25.22
CA HIS A 172 -22.84 11.23 26.40
C HIS A 172 -23.65 12.44 26.84
N HIS A 173 -23.99 13.34 25.93
CA HIS A 173 -24.81 14.52 26.24
C HIS A 173 -26.22 14.13 26.70
N GLU A 174 -26.86 13.15 26.05
CA GLU A 174 -28.18 12.66 26.47
C GLU A 174 -28.15 12.06 27.90
N VAL A 175 -27.07 11.37 28.25
CA VAL A 175 -26.88 10.80 29.59
C VAL A 175 -26.60 11.89 30.63
N GLU A 176 -25.82 12.91 30.29
CA GLU A 176 -25.59 14.09 31.14
C GLU A 176 -26.91 14.81 31.44
N ASP A 177 -27.67 15.14 30.40
CA ASP A 177 -28.99 15.78 30.52
C ASP A 177 -29.95 14.94 31.37
N TYR A 178 -29.95 13.62 31.18
CA TYR A 178 -30.77 12.70 31.96
C TYR A 178 -30.35 12.67 33.44
N CYS A 179 -29.04 12.65 33.72
CA CYS A 179 -28.52 12.70 35.09
C CYS A 179 -28.94 13.98 35.79
N ASP A 180 -28.78 15.13 35.13
CA ASP A 180 -29.17 16.44 35.66
C ASP A 180 -30.67 16.51 35.96
N GLN A 181 -31.51 16.04 35.04
CA GLN A 181 -32.95 15.94 35.24
C GLN A 181 -33.31 15.09 36.47
N LYS A 182 -32.62 13.97 36.70
CA LYS A 182 -32.86 13.10 37.86
C LYS A 182 -32.36 13.73 39.16
N LEU A 183 -31.20 14.37 39.15
CA LEU A 183 -30.66 15.07 40.32
C LEU A 183 -31.58 16.22 40.74
N ALA A 184 -32.07 17.03 39.79
CA ALA A 184 -33.05 18.08 40.06
C ALA A 184 -34.36 17.51 40.66
N SER A 185 -34.84 16.37 40.15
CA SER A 185 -36.00 15.69 40.73
C SER A 185 -35.75 15.21 42.16
N PHE A 186 -34.55 14.73 42.48
CA PHE A 186 -34.21 14.30 43.83
C PHE A 186 -34.11 15.49 44.79
N GLU A 187 -33.55 16.61 44.34
CA GLU A 187 -33.50 17.85 45.11
C GLU A 187 -34.88 18.28 45.59
N ILE A 188 -35.87 18.33 44.67
CA ILE A 188 -37.26 18.70 44.99
C ILE A 188 -37.86 17.75 46.04
N VAL A 189 -37.61 16.44 45.91
CA VAL A 189 -38.13 15.43 46.84
C VAL A 189 -37.49 15.59 48.22
N LEU A 190 -36.17 15.77 48.28
CA LEU A 190 -35.42 15.96 49.52
C LEU A 190 -35.81 17.26 50.23
N GLU A 191 -36.07 18.34 49.49
CA GLU A 191 -36.58 19.58 50.05
C GLU A 191 -37.96 19.36 50.71
N ARG A 192 -38.84 18.61 50.05
CA ARG A 192 -40.15 18.26 50.59
C ARG A 192 -40.05 17.41 51.86
N ILE A 193 -39.13 16.44 51.89
CA ILE A 193 -38.86 15.61 53.07
C ILE A 193 -38.31 16.46 54.20
N THR A 194 -37.33 17.33 53.94
CA THR A 194 -36.73 18.23 54.92
C THR A 194 -37.78 19.16 55.54
N ARG A 195 -38.68 19.72 54.71
CA ARG A 195 -39.81 20.53 55.18
C ARG A 195 -40.77 19.74 56.06
N ALA A 196 -41.08 18.49 55.67
CA ALA A 196 -41.93 17.60 56.46
C ALA A 196 -41.31 17.24 57.82
N VAL A 197 -40.00 16.95 57.87
CA VAL A 197 -39.26 16.71 59.11
C VAL A 197 -39.23 17.95 59.99
N GLY A 198 -38.99 19.13 59.42
CA GLY A 198 -39.06 20.40 60.15
C GLY A 198 -40.42 20.64 60.79
N ALA A 199 -41.51 20.42 60.05
CA ALA A 199 -42.86 20.50 60.58
C ALA A 199 -43.14 19.45 61.66
N GLY A 200 -42.65 18.21 61.50
CA GLY A 200 -42.75 17.15 62.51
C GLY A 200 -42.05 17.52 63.82
N ARG A 201 -40.83 18.07 63.74
CA ARG A 201 -40.07 18.54 64.91
C ARG A 201 -40.75 19.70 65.62
N GLN A 202 -41.30 20.67 64.89
CA GLN A 202 -42.05 21.77 65.49
C GLN A 202 -43.28 21.29 66.25
N LYS A 203 -44.01 20.30 65.72
CA LYS A 203 -45.15 19.69 66.43
C LYS A 203 -44.70 18.99 67.72
N LEU A 204 -43.64 18.17 67.67
CA LEU A 204 -43.13 17.48 68.86
C LEU A 204 -42.61 18.44 69.92
N SER A 205 -41.90 19.51 69.53
CA SER A 205 -41.45 20.57 70.43
C SER A 205 -42.63 21.34 71.04
N ALA A 206 -43.66 21.65 70.25
CA ALA A 206 -44.87 22.29 70.76
C ALA A 206 -45.63 21.38 71.74
N THR A 207 -45.66 20.06 71.50
CA THR A 207 -46.24 19.09 72.43
C THR A 207 -45.39 18.94 73.69
N SER A 208 -44.05 18.88 73.60
CA SER A 208 -43.20 18.80 74.80
C SER A 208 -43.24 20.08 75.62
N LEU A 209 -43.40 21.24 74.98
CA LEU A 209 -43.59 22.53 75.67
C LEU A 209 -44.98 22.61 76.32
N ALA A 210 -46.01 22.07 75.67
CA ALA A 210 -47.35 21.94 76.26
C ALA A 210 -47.36 20.93 77.42
N GLU A 211 -46.63 19.83 77.32
CA GLU A 211 -46.49 18.81 78.37
C GLU A 211 -45.64 19.31 79.55
N ALA A 212 -44.59 20.09 79.29
CA ALA A 212 -43.85 20.83 80.33
C ALA A 212 -44.70 21.91 81.01
N ALA A 213 -45.68 22.50 80.32
CA ALA A 213 -46.64 23.44 80.90
C ALA A 213 -47.81 22.75 81.64
N LEU A 214 -47.94 21.42 81.52
CA LEU A 214 -48.92 20.57 82.21
C LEU A 214 -48.29 19.72 83.33
N ALA A 215 -46.97 19.79 83.51
CA ALA A 215 -46.32 19.30 84.71
C ALA A 215 -46.76 20.19 85.89
N PRO A 216 -47.30 19.63 86.99
CA PRO A 216 -47.59 20.44 88.16
C PRO A 216 -46.29 21.01 88.70
N ASP A 217 -46.29 22.30 89.02
CA ASP A 217 -45.27 22.92 89.87
C ASP A 217 -45.26 22.19 91.22
N GLU A 218 -44.45 21.14 91.35
CA GLU A 218 -43.90 20.74 92.64
C GLU A 218 -42.64 21.57 92.89
N GLU A 219 -42.83 22.87 93.10
CA GLU A 219 -41.94 23.63 93.96
C GLU A 219 -42.29 23.27 95.42
N ASP A 220 -41.64 22.25 95.98
CA ASP A 220 -41.04 22.38 97.32
C ASP A 220 -40.14 21.17 97.69
N SER A 221 -39.05 21.49 98.39
CA SER A 221 -38.20 20.57 99.19
C SER A 221 -37.25 19.58 98.48
N LEU A 222 -36.11 20.06 97.96
CA LEU A 222 -34.83 19.33 98.05
C LEU A 222 -33.61 20.27 98.17
N SER A 223 -33.74 21.33 98.98
CA SER A 223 -32.59 22.11 99.47
C SER A 223 -31.95 21.54 100.75
N GLU A 224 -32.34 20.34 101.20
CA GLU A 224 -31.90 19.79 102.49
C GLU A 224 -31.40 18.34 102.42
N ALA A 225 -30.64 17.96 101.38
CA ALA A 225 -30.06 16.60 101.31
C ALA A 225 -28.70 16.44 100.60
N LEU A 226 -27.91 17.49 100.37
CA LEU A 226 -26.52 17.35 99.89
C LEU A 226 -25.48 18.19 100.66
N PHE A 227 -25.77 18.50 101.94
CA PHE A 227 -24.82 19.15 102.87
C PHE A 227 -23.94 18.15 103.67
N PHE A 228 -23.87 16.87 103.30
CA PHE A 228 -22.94 15.93 103.94
C PHE A 228 -22.27 15.03 102.90
N ASP A 229 -21.07 15.41 102.47
CA ASP A 229 -19.83 14.66 102.73
C ASP A 229 -18.65 15.42 102.11
N GLN A 230 -18.27 16.52 102.77
CA GLN A 230 -17.05 17.26 102.49
C GLN A 230 -16.04 16.90 103.59
N ASP A 231 -15.68 15.62 103.77
CA ASP A 231 -14.58 15.23 104.68
C ASP A 231 -14.01 13.80 104.51
N ALA A 232 -14.06 13.18 103.32
CA ALA A 232 -13.55 11.81 103.12
C ALA A 232 -12.65 11.58 101.89
N MET A 233 -11.85 12.57 101.45
CA MET A 233 -10.84 12.38 100.39
C MET A 233 -9.44 12.89 100.77
N ASP A 234 -9.05 12.75 102.04
CA ASP A 234 -7.69 13.02 102.53
C ASP A 234 -7.03 11.82 103.27
N ALA A 235 -7.55 10.58 103.09
CA ALA A 235 -7.06 9.41 103.83
C ALA A 235 -6.73 8.17 102.98
N GLU A 236 -6.37 8.32 101.69
CA GLU A 236 -5.82 7.21 100.88
C GLU A 236 -4.46 7.53 100.23
N ARG A 237 -3.59 8.21 100.98
CA ARG A 237 -2.14 8.09 100.82
C ARG A 237 -1.52 7.54 102.09
N GLU A 238 -1.67 6.23 102.34
CA GLU A 238 -0.74 5.43 103.16
C GLU A 238 -1.28 3.98 103.29
N GLN A 239 -1.10 3.17 102.25
CA GLN A 239 -0.91 1.70 102.30
C GLN A 239 -1.02 1.07 100.91
N GLN A 240 -0.16 1.49 99.99
CA GLN A 240 0.35 0.56 98.98
C GLN A 240 1.87 0.67 99.00
N GLN A 241 2.46 -0.34 99.64
CA GLN A 241 3.81 -0.82 99.39
C GLN A 241 3.96 -1.22 97.91
#